data_AF-A2EXI5-F1
#
_entry.id   AF-A2EXI5-F1
#
_cell.length_a   1.000
_cell.length_b   1.000
_cell.length_c   1.000
_cell.angle_alpha   90.00
_cell.angle_beta   90.00
_cell.angle_gamma   90.00
#
_symmetry.space_group_name_H-M   'P 1'
#
loop_
_entity.id
_entity.type
_entity.pdbx_description
1 polymer ?
#
loop_
_entity_poly.entity_id
_entity_poly.type
_entity_poly.pdbx_seq_one_letter_code
_entity_poly.pdbx_strand_id
1 'polypeptide(L)'
;MSQTPQEGTTTALIDNIRHLANCNPNSEDFEIIYHILIKSAKENDKEALQFAGDHNYSRVRNKDGLTLIEYAFKKGNFSDIDYLLTVPNIDAAVSDYSIYFDWDEGHQFVSGEDIYSLDRNRFDIYAANITAINQMGKNAWQVHLPDYPDDDFITVSTKRFLPINKINTAIYKCQEAVRLEKDAEEESEAI
;
A
#
# COMPACT_ATOMS: atom_id res chain seq x y z
N MET A 1 -47.32 -13.91 -2.78
CA MET A 1 -46.33 -12.83 -2.68
C MET A 1 -45.80 -12.86 -1.26
N SER A 2 -44.64 -13.48 -1.05
CA SER A 2 -44.00 -13.56 0.25
C SER A 2 -42.60 -13.01 0.07
N GLN A 3 -42.39 -11.76 0.47
CA GLN A 3 -41.06 -11.22 0.66
C GLN A 3 -40.75 -11.30 2.15
N THR A 4 -39.71 -12.05 2.46
CA THR A 4 -39.05 -12.12 3.76
C THR A 4 -38.30 -10.80 4.02
N PRO A 5 -38.29 -10.24 5.23
CA PRO A 5 -37.38 -9.15 5.56
C PRO A 5 -35.97 -9.69 5.79
N GLN A 6 -34.98 -9.16 5.09
CA GLN A 6 -33.57 -9.26 5.48
C GLN A 6 -33.28 -8.22 6.57
N GLU A 7 -33.47 -8.59 7.83
CA GLU A 7 -32.97 -7.83 8.98
C GLU A 7 -31.60 -8.41 9.37
N GLY A 8 -30.54 -7.69 9.05
CA GLY A 8 -29.17 -8.09 9.42
C GLY A 8 -28.09 -7.04 9.20
N THR A 9 -28.35 -5.99 8.40
CA THR A 9 -27.31 -5.09 7.89
C THR A 9 -27.23 -3.73 8.61
N THR A 10 -28.24 -3.33 9.38
CA THR A 10 -28.36 -1.93 9.86
C THR A 10 -27.70 -1.66 11.21
N THR A 11 -27.50 -2.67 12.06
CA THR A 11 -27.04 -2.47 13.45
C THR A 11 -25.53 -2.32 13.58
N ALA A 12 -24.75 -3.08 12.80
CA ALA A 12 -23.28 -2.99 12.79
C ALA A 12 -22.78 -1.67 12.15
N LEU A 13 -23.48 -1.22 11.10
CA LEU A 13 -23.22 0.01 10.33
C LEU A 13 -23.18 1.28 11.20
N ILE A 14 -24.03 1.35 12.23
CA ILE A 14 -24.14 2.51 13.11
C ILE A 14 -23.09 2.48 14.22
N ASP A 15 -22.63 1.31 14.64
CA ASP A 15 -21.76 1.18 15.81
C ASP A 15 -20.32 1.57 15.49
N ASN A 16 -19.75 1.16 14.35
CA ASN A 16 -18.36 1.50 14.01
C ASN A 16 -18.19 3.02 13.77
N ILE A 17 -19.12 3.67 13.06
CA ILE A 17 -19.14 5.14 12.89
C ILE A 17 -19.26 5.83 14.26
N ARG A 18 -20.18 5.38 15.11
CA ARG A 18 -20.34 5.96 16.45
C ARG A 18 -19.07 5.82 17.29
N HIS A 19 -18.37 4.70 17.19
CA HIS A 19 -17.10 4.50 17.87
C HIS A 19 -16.01 5.43 17.32
N LEU A 20 -15.88 5.55 16.00
CA LEU A 20 -14.93 6.48 15.37
C LEU A 20 -15.20 7.92 15.77
N ALA A 21 -16.46 8.37 15.73
CA ALA A 21 -16.86 9.73 16.08
C ALA A 21 -16.54 10.12 17.55
N ASN A 22 -16.33 9.13 18.43
CA ASN A 22 -15.91 9.35 19.81
C ASN A 22 -14.38 9.30 20.01
N CYS A 23 -13.62 8.92 18.98
CA CYS A 23 -12.16 8.91 19.03
C CYS A 23 -11.59 10.28 18.68
N ASN A 24 -10.55 10.66 19.43
CA ASN A 24 -9.70 11.79 19.09
C ASN A 24 -8.71 11.35 17.99
N PRO A 25 -8.59 12.07 16.87
CA PRO A 25 -7.66 11.71 15.79
C PRO A 25 -6.21 12.07 16.17
N ASN A 26 -5.68 11.44 17.22
CA ASN A 26 -4.33 11.64 17.74
C ASN A 26 -3.74 10.31 18.26
N SER A 27 -2.51 10.37 18.78
CA SER A 27 -1.79 9.17 19.25
C SER A 27 -2.41 8.44 20.45
N GLU A 28 -3.33 9.08 21.19
CA GLU A 28 -3.97 8.49 22.38
C GLU A 28 -4.99 7.42 21.97
N ASP A 29 -5.80 7.70 20.96
CA ASP A 29 -6.83 6.77 20.46
C ASP A 29 -6.37 5.97 19.23
N PHE A 30 -5.10 6.07 18.84
CA PHE A 30 -4.57 5.44 17.62
C PHE A 30 -4.90 3.94 17.51
N GLU A 31 -4.66 3.15 18.55
CA GLU A 31 -4.95 1.70 18.52
C GLU A 31 -6.45 1.42 18.39
N ILE A 32 -7.28 2.26 19.02
CA ILE A 32 -8.74 2.13 18.96
C ILE A 32 -9.19 2.39 17.53
N ILE A 33 -8.72 3.49 16.93
CA ILE A 33 -8.97 3.85 15.53
C ILE A 33 -8.52 2.70 14.62
N TYR A 34 -7.28 2.21 14.78
CA TYR A 34 -6.75 1.08 14.01
C TYR A 34 -7.68 -0.13 14.07
N HIS A 35 -8.08 -0.56 15.26
CA HIS A 35 -8.94 -1.72 15.43
C HIS A 35 -10.34 -1.52 14.83
N ILE A 36 -10.92 -0.33 14.94
CA ILE A 36 -12.23 -0.04 14.33
C ILE A 36 -12.13 -0.10 12.81
N LEU A 37 -11.07 0.45 12.20
CA LEU A 37 -10.91 0.45 10.74
C LEU A 37 -10.67 -0.96 10.20
N ILE A 38 -9.83 -1.77 10.87
CA ILE A 38 -9.65 -3.17 10.51
C ILE A 38 -10.95 -3.96 10.62
N LYS A 39 -11.72 -3.74 11.69
CA LYS A 39 -13.04 -4.38 11.86
C LYS A 39 -14.00 -3.96 10.75
N SER A 40 -14.12 -2.66 10.50
CA SER A 40 -14.98 -2.08 9.47
C SER A 40 -14.66 -2.66 8.09
N ALA A 41 -13.37 -2.78 7.76
CA ALA A 41 -12.95 -3.37 6.49
C ALA A 41 -13.28 -4.87 6.38
N LYS A 42 -13.10 -5.65 7.45
CA LYS A 42 -13.47 -7.08 7.50
C LYS A 42 -14.98 -7.29 7.37
N GLU A 43 -15.78 -6.35 7.86
CA GLU A 43 -17.24 -6.35 7.78
C GLU A 43 -17.76 -5.73 6.48
N ASN A 44 -16.87 -5.25 5.59
CA ASN A 44 -17.22 -4.48 4.38
C ASN A 44 -18.12 -3.26 4.69
N ASP A 45 -17.87 -2.64 5.83
CA ASP A 45 -18.57 -1.45 6.33
C ASP A 45 -18.02 -0.19 5.65
N LYS A 46 -18.43 0.00 4.39
CA LYS A 46 -17.96 1.09 3.53
C LYS A 46 -18.29 2.48 4.09
N GLU A 47 -19.36 2.61 4.87
CA GLU A 47 -19.79 3.88 5.43
C GLU A 47 -18.87 4.32 6.57
N ALA A 48 -18.50 3.40 7.48
CA ALA A 48 -17.50 3.69 8.52
C ALA A 48 -16.13 4.03 7.94
N LEU A 49 -15.76 3.34 6.87
CA LEU A 49 -14.51 3.57 6.14
C LEU A 49 -14.51 4.92 5.42
N GLN A 50 -15.60 5.30 4.75
CA GLN A 50 -15.75 6.63 4.16
C GLN A 50 -15.68 7.72 5.22
N PHE A 51 -16.42 7.55 6.32
CA PHE A 51 -16.40 8.48 7.46
C PHE A 51 -14.97 8.67 7.99
N ALA A 52 -14.21 7.58 8.08
CA ALA A 52 -12.82 7.62 8.52
C ALA A 52 -11.92 8.46 7.60
N GLY A 53 -12.08 8.28 6.29
CA GLY A 53 -11.40 9.06 5.25
C GLY A 53 -11.73 10.54 5.35
N ASP A 54 -13.02 10.89 5.39
CA ASP A 54 -13.51 12.27 5.43
C ASP A 54 -13.02 13.05 6.68
N HIS A 55 -12.75 12.33 7.77
CA HIS A 55 -12.28 12.89 9.03
C HIS A 55 -10.76 12.71 9.26
N ASN A 56 -10.01 12.34 8.21
CA ASN A 56 -8.55 12.19 8.24
C ASN A 56 -8.01 11.15 9.26
N TYR A 57 -8.82 10.16 9.65
CA TYR A 57 -8.36 9.13 10.60
C TYR A 57 -7.19 8.30 10.03
N SER A 58 -7.09 8.20 8.71
CA SER A 58 -5.97 7.57 7.98
C SER A 58 -4.60 8.18 8.27
N ARG A 59 -4.57 9.49 8.56
CA ARG A 59 -3.35 10.27 8.79
C ARG A 59 -2.93 10.32 10.25
N VAL A 60 -3.71 9.71 11.15
CA VAL A 60 -3.39 9.68 12.59
C VAL A 60 -2.11 8.89 12.79
N ARG A 61 -1.22 9.44 13.64
CA ARG A 61 0.07 8.84 13.98
C ARG A 61 0.09 8.37 15.43
N ASN A 62 0.71 7.22 15.67
CA ASN A 62 0.93 6.71 17.02
C ASN A 62 2.07 7.46 17.74
N LYS A 63 2.40 7.05 18.97
CA LYS A 63 3.48 7.68 19.77
C LYS A 63 4.88 7.51 19.17
N ASP A 64 5.07 6.50 18.32
CA ASP A 64 6.30 6.30 17.56
C ASP A 64 6.32 7.13 16.26
N GLY A 65 5.26 7.89 15.97
CA GLY A 65 5.11 8.68 14.75
C GLY A 65 4.59 7.90 13.54
N LEU A 66 4.17 6.65 13.71
CA LEU A 66 3.73 5.78 12.61
C LEU A 66 2.26 6.00 12.25
N THR A 67 1.94 6.04 10.96
CA THR A 67 0.57 5.97 10.43
C THR A 67 -0.06 4.60 10.67
N LEU A 68 -1.37 4.48 10.44
CA LEU A 68 -2.11 3.21 10.55
C LEU A 68 -1.56 2.13 9.62
N ILE A 69 -1.19 2.50 8.39
CA ILE A 69 -0.62 1.59 7.39
C ILE A 69 0.79 1.16 7.82
N GLU A 70 1.66 2.12 8.20
CA GLU A 70 3.02 1.85 8.70
C GLU A 70 3.01 0.91 9.92
N TYR A 71 2.04 1.11 10.80
CA TYR A 71 1.84 0.25 11.96
C TYR A 71 1.38 -1.17 11.60
N ALA A 72 0.48 -1.31 10.62
CA ALA A 72 0.05 -2.62 10.11
C ALA A 72 1.22 -3.40 9.49
N PHE A 73 2.09 -2.72 8.74
CA PHE A 73 3.35 -3.29 8.20
C PHE A 73 4.27 -3.77 9.32
N LYS A 74 4.50 -2.95 10.35
CA LYS A 74 5.34 -3.33 11.51
C LYS A 74 4.81 -4.56 12.24
N LYS A 75 3.48 -4.75 12.28
CA LYS A 75 2.85 -5.94 12.87
C LYS A 75 2.91 -7.19 11.98
N GLY A 76 3.32 -7.06 10.72
CA GLY A 76 3.33 -8.16 9.74
C GLY A 76 1.92 -8.66 9.39
N ASN A 77 0.88 -7.85 9.62
CA ASN A 77 -0.49 -8.26 9.38
C ASN A 77 -0.95 -7.86 7.96
N PHE A 78 -0.45 -8.59 6.97
CA PHE A 78 -0.68 -8.27 5.56
C PHE A 78 -2.14 -8.31 5.12
N SER A 79 -2.96 -9.17 5.75
CA SER A 79 -4.40 -9.15 5.48
C SER A 79 -5.03 -7.84 5.89
N ASP A 80 -4.63 -7.29 7.04
CA ASP A 80 -5.14 -6.01 7.53
C ASP A 80 -4.70 -4.85 6.61
N ILE A 81 -3.48 -4.94 6.04
CA ILE A 81 -2.95 -3.97 5.06
C ILE A 81 -3.76 -3.99 3.77
N ASP A 82 -3.93 -5.17 3.14
CA ASP A 82 -4.69 -5.29 1.89
C ASP A 82 -6.07 -4.64 2.03
N TYR A 83 -6.73 -4.82 3.18
CA TYR A 83 -8.02 -4.21 3.47
C TYR A 83 -7.97 -2.68 3.64
N LEU A 84 -7.04 -2.14 4.44
CA LEU A 84 -6.92 -0.68 4.63
C LEU A 84 -6.64 0.06 3.32
N LEU A 85 -5.96 -0.59 2.37
CA LEU A 85 -5.66 -0.04 1.05
C LEU A 85 -6.85 -0.03 0.09
N THR A 86 -7.92 -0.78 0.37
CA THR A 86 -9.15 -0.73 -0.44
C THR A 86 -10.05 0.45 -0.11
N VAL A 87 -9.66 1.27 0.88
CA VAL A 87 -10.50 2.34 1.40
C VAL A 87 -10.18 3.66 0.70
N PRO A 88 -11.15 4.27 -0.01
CA PRO A 88 -10.98 5.62 -0.56
C PRO A 88 -10.62 6.61 0.55
N ASN A 89 -9.70 7.54 0.29
CA ASN A 89 -9.22 8.55 1.24
C ASN A 89 -8.45 8.01 2.47
N ILE A 90 -8.14 6.71 2.55
CA ILE A 90 -7.04 6.24 3.40
C ILE A 90 -5.73 6.48 2.66
N ASP A 91 -5.21 7.70 2.84
CA ASP A 91 -3.92 8.12 2.30
C ASP A 91 -2.83 7.15 2.73
N ALA A 92 -2.26 6.44 1.76
CA ALA A 92 -1.00 5.74 1.92
C ALA A 92 0.18 6.73 1.85
N ALA A 93 0.02 7.95 2.38
CA ALA A 93 1.05 8.98 2.49
C ALA A 93 2.09 8.57 3.56
N VAL A 94 2.73 7.43 3.31
CA VAL A 94 3.84 6.86 4.05
C VAL A 94 5.04 7.71 3.69
N SER A 95 5.55 8.44 4.68
CA SER A 95 6.65 9.39 4.49
C SER A 95 8.00 8.69 4.25
N ASP A 96 8.07 7.37 4.39
CA ASP A 96 9.25 6.58 4.08
C ASP A 96 8.92 5.08 3.88
N TYR A 97 8.56 4.65 2.67
CA TYR A 97 8.39 3.21 2.36
C TYR A 97 9.72 2.44 2.41
N SER A 98 10.87 3.13 2.38
CA SER A 98 12.18 2.50 2.21
C SER A 98 12.58 1.60 3.38
N ILE A 99 12.03 1.86 4.58
CA ILE A 99 12.28 1.06 5.78
C ILE A 99 11.44 -0.23 5.84
N TYR A 100 10.47 -0.41 4.94
CA TYR A 100 9.53 -1.54 4.94
C TYR A 100 9.71 -2.50 3.78
N PHE A 101 10.55 -2.18 2.80
CA PHE A 101 10.84 -3.12 1.72
C PHE A 101 11.45 -4.40 2.29
N ASP A 102 10.90 -5.52 1.85
CA ASP A 102 11.51 -6.81 2.13
C ASP A 102 12.58 -7.06 1.07
N TRP A 103 13.81 -6.76 1.46
CA TRP A 103 14.98 -6.88 0.60
C TRP A 103 15.37 -8.33 0.29
N ASP A 104 14.91 -9.28 1.11
CA ASP A 104 15.37 -10.67 1.13
C ASP A 104 16.88 -10.79 0.81
N GLU A 105 17.74 -10.48 1.78
CA GLU A 105 19.20 -10.46 1.56
C GLU A 105 19.79 -11.81 1.08
N GLY A 106 19.02 -12.90 1.19
CA GLY A 106 19.39 -14.23 0.68
C GLY A 106 18.98 -14.50 -0.77
N HIS A 107 18.14 -13.63 -1.37
CA HIS A 107 17.58 -13.83 -2.69
C HIS A 107 18.62 -13.67 -3.80
N GLN A 108 18.66 -14.63 -4.71
CA GLN A 108 19.55 -14.63 -5.87
C GLN A 108 18.76 -14.33 -7.13
N PHE A 109 18.88 -13.10 -7.61
CA PHE A 109 18.19 -12.65 -8.81
C PHE A 109 18.69 -13.35 -10.08
N VAL A 110 17.76 -13.84 -10.91
CA VAL A 110 18.05 -14.57 -12.15
C VAL A 110 17.52 -13.86 -13.39
N SER A 111 18.04 -14.25 -14.56
CA SER A 111 17.53 -13.74 -15.84
C SER A 111 16.12 -14.25 -16.11
N GLY A 112 15.26 -13.39 -16.63
CA GLY A 112 13.85 -13.60 -16.86
C GLY A 112 12.97 -13.37 -15.63
N GLU A 113 13.55 -13.02 -14.49
CA GLU A 113 12.81 -12.81 -13.24
C GLU A 113 12.10 -11.46 -13.21
N ASP A 114 10.83 -11.47 -12.81
CA ASP A 114 10.07 -10.28 -12.48
C ASP A 114 10.44 -9.79 -11.07
N ILE A 115 10.69 -8.49 -10.95
CA ILE A 115 11.13 -7.83 -9.74
C ILE A 115 10.35 -6.52 -9.55
N TYR A 116 10.50 -5.94 -8.37
CA TYR A 116 10.24 -4.52 -8.19
C TYR A 116 11.55 -3.74 -8.24
N SER A 117 11.59 -2.69 -9.06
CA SER A 117 12.72 -1.79 -9.17
C SER A 117 12.48 -0.52 -8.37
N LEU A 118 13.34 -0.26 -7.39
CA LEU A 118 13.33 0.97 -6.61
C LEU A 118 13.85 2.14 -7.44
N ASP A 119 13.11 3.23 -7.51
CA ASP A 119 13.51 4.45 -8.20
C ASP A 119 14.69 5.16 -7.53
N ARG A 120 15.30 6.11 -8.24
CA ARG A 120 16.38 6.97 -7.75
C ARG A 120 15.97 7.78 -6.53
N ASN A 121 14.69 8.12 -6.40
CA ASN A 121 14.19 8.79 -5.20
C ASN A 121 14.22 7.89 -3.95
N ARG A 122 14.37 6.56 -4.12
CA ARG A 122 14.39 5.52 -3.06
C ARG A 122 13.09 5.33 -2.31
N PHE A 123 11.99 5.85 -2.84
CA PHE A 123 10.65 5.71 -2.27
C PHE A 123 9.74 4.91 -3.20
N ASP A 124 9.77 5.20 -4.49
CA ASP A 124 8.89 4.58 -5.47
C ASP A 124 9.46 3.26 -6.00
N ILE A 125 8.60 2.27 -6.13
CA ILE A 125 8.91 1.00 -6.80
C ILE A 125 8.03 0.83 -8.04
N TYR A 126 8.63 0.25 -9.06
CA TYR A 126 8.01 -0.04 -10.36
C TYR A 126 8.15 -1.52 -10.69
N ALA A 127 7.16 -2.08 -11.38
CA ALA A 127 7.27 -3.42 -11.94
C ALA A 127 8.38 -3.44 -12.99
N ALA A 128 9.24 -4.46 -12.93
CA ALA A 128 10.35 -4.59 -13.86
C ALA A 128 10.70 -6.06 -14.09
N ASN A 129 11.45 -6.33 -15.16
CA ASN A 129 11.95 -7.65 -15.50
C ASN A 129 13.46 -7.62 -15.70
N ILE A 130 14.18 -8.62 -15.19
CA ILE A 130 15.61 -8.80 -15.46
C ILE A 130 15.76 -9.51 -16.80
N THR A 131 15.95 -8.78 -17.89
CA THR A 131 15.98 -9.40 -19.23
C THR A 131 17.25 -10.18 -19.51
N ALA A 132 18.37 -9.80 -18.90
CA ALA A 132 19.66 -10.48 -19.08
C ALA A 132 20.61 -10.26 -17.88
N ILE A 133 21.49 -11.23 -17.65
CA ILE A 133 22.63 -11.11 -16.73
C ILE A 133 23.92 -11.35 -17.51
N ASN A 134 24.70 -10.30 -17.74
CA ASN A 134 25.99 -10.37 -18.39
C ASN A 134 27.09 -10.69 -17.37
N GLN A 135 27.74 -11.85 -17.55
CA GLN A 135 28.78 -12.35 -16.64
C GLN A 135 30.22 -11.99 -17.10
N MET A 136 30.39 -11.21 -18.16
CA MET A 136 31.71 -10.82 -18.67
C MET A 136 32.31 -9.69 -17.81
N GLY A 137 33.00 -10.06 -16.72
CA GLY A 137 33.87 -9.18 -15.93
C GLY A 137 33.27 -8.68 -14.60
N LYS A 138 32.03 -8.20 -14.62
CA LYS A 138 31.20 -7.95 -13.43
C LYS A 138 29.77 -8.37 -13.78
N ASN A 139 29.09 -9.08 -12.89
CA ASN A 139 27.67 -9.39 -13.07
C ASN A 139 26.92 -8.08 -13.31
N ALA A 140 26.39 -7.91 -14.52
CA ALA A 140 25.60 -6.76 -14.90
C ALA A 140 24.21 -7.23 -15.27
N TRP A 141 23.20 -6.65 -14.63
CA TRP A 141 21.80 -6.95 -14.85
C TRP A 141 21.23 -5.89 -15.80
N GLN A 142 20.62 -6.37 -16.88
CA GLN A 142 19.79 -5.55 -17.75
C GLN A 142 18.36 -5.64 -17.24
N VAL A 143 17.76 -4.49 -16.97
CA VAL A 143 16.43 -4.37 -16.37
C VAL A 143 15.54 -3.61 -17.33
N HIS A 144 14.38 -4.20 -17.59
CA HIS A 144 13.33 -3.63 -18.42
C HIS A 144 12.15 -3.17 -17.54
N LEU A 145 11.66 -1.96 -17.77
CA LEU A 145 10.45 -1.44 -17.13
C LEU A 145 9.33 -1.42 -18.17
N PRO A 146 8.37 -2.37 -18.13
CA PRO A 146 7.36 -2.50 -19.18
C PRO A 146 6.53 -1.24 -19.41
N ASP A 147 6.19 -0.53 -18.33
CA ASP A 147 5.36 0.68 -18.38
C ASP A 147 6.19 1.94 -18.70
N TYR A 148 7.51 1.87 -18.57
CA TYR A 148 8.46 2.97 -18.79
C TYR A 148 9.69 2.48 -19.58
N PRO A 149 9.51 2.00 -20.83
CA PRO A 149 10.58 1.35 -21.59
C PRO A 149 11.78 2.28 -21.89
N ASP A 150 11.54 3.60 -21.91
CA ASP A 150 12.61 4.60 -22.09
C ASP A 150 13.53 4.71 -20.86
N ASP A 151 13.09 4.19 -19.71
CA ASP A 151 13.84 4.18 -18.44
C ASP A 151 14.58 2.86 -18.18
N ASP A 152 14.58 1.92 -19.15
CA ASP A 152 15.37 0.70 -19.12
C ASP A 152 16.84 0.99 -18.76
N PHE A 153 17.43 0.13 -17.92
CA PHE A 153 18.77 0.39 -17.41
C PHE A 153 19.62 -0.86 -17.22
N ILE A 154 20.93 -0.64 -17.18
CA ILE A 154 21.93 -1.67 -16.86
C ILE A 154 22.61 -1.29 -15.56
N THR A 155 22.72 -2.23 -14.62
CA THR A 155 23.36 -2.03 -13.31
C THR A 155 24.30 -3.17 -12.96
N VAL A 156 25.34 -2.89 -12.20
CA VAL A 156 26.24 -3.89 -11.59
C VAL A 156 25.90 -4.18 -10.13
N SER A 157 24.76 -3.69 -9.66
CA SER A 157 24.31 -3.79 -8.27
C SER A 157 22.82 -4.05 -8.19
N THR A 158 22.44 -4.97 -7.30
CA THR A 158 21.05 -5.34 -6.98
C THR A 158 20.45 -4.48 -5.87
N LYS A 159 21.11 -3.41 -5.42
CA LYS A 159 20.63 -2.51 -4.35
C LYS A 159 19.32 -1.78 -4.65
N ARG A 160 18.82 -1.87 -5.88
CA ARG A 160 17.53 -1.32 -6.31
C ARG A 160 16.53 -2.41 -6.64
N PHE A 161 16.87 -3.68 -6.41
CA PHE A 161 16.02 -4.81 -6.75
C PHE A 161 15.36 -5.30 -5.50
N LEU A 162 14.06 -5.51 -5.61
CA LEU A 162 13.24 -6.08 -4.57
C LEU A 162 12.56 -7.32 -5.17
N PRO A 163 12.61 -8.48 -4.49
CA PRO A 163 11.94 -9.66 -4.97
C PRO A 163 10.42 -9.46 -4.94
N ILE A 164 9.71 -10.14 -5.83
CA ILE A 164 8.25 -10.22 -5.77
C ILE A 164 7.86 -11.13 -4.61
N ASN A 165 7.44 -10.51 -3.52
CA ASN A 165 6.87 -11.16 -2.35
C ASN A 165 5.63 -10.40 -1.88
N LYS A 166 4.97 -10.92 -0.84
CA LYS A 166 3.72 -10.32 -0.34
C LYS A 166 3.91 -8.87 0.13
N ILE A 167 5.03 -8.55 0.78
CA ILE A 167 5.32 -7.22 1.32
C ILE A 167 5.50 -6.22 0.18
N ASN A 168 6.43 -6.49 -0.73
CA ASN A 168 6.76 -5.58 -1.83
C ASN A 168 5.59 -5.46 -2.82
N THR A 169 4.82 -6.54 -3.02
CA THR A 169 3.60 -6.50 -3.85
C THR A 169 2.53 -5.59 -3.27
N ALA A 170 2.32 -5.64 -1.95
CA ALA A 170 1.37 -4.74 -1.29
C ALA A 170 1.82 -3.28 -1.44
N ILE A 171 3.10 -2.99 -1.17
CA ILE A 171 3.65 -1.64 -1.31
C ILE A 171 3.51 -1.12 -2.74
N TYR A 172 3.84 -1.94 -3.74
CA TYR A 172 3.71 -1.57 -5.16
C TYR A 172 2.28 -1.19 -5.51
N LYS A 173 1.29 -2.01 -5.10
CA LYS A 173 -0.13 -1.72 -5.35
C LYS A 173 -0.59 -0.42 -4.69
N CYS A 174 -0.08 -0.08 -3.51
CA CYS A 174 -0.38 1.21 -2.87
C CYS A 174 0.08 2.36 -3.76
N GLN A 175 1.32 2.29 -4.23
CA GLN A 175 1.93 3.37 -5.01
C GLN A 175 1.27 3.51 -6.38
N GLU A 176 0.95 2.39 -7.03
CA GLU A 176 0.20 2.37 -8.29
C GLU A 176 -1.20 3.00 -8.15
N ALA A 177 -1.92 2.71 -7.06
CA ALA A 177 -3.23 3.32 -6.83
C ALA A 177 -3.14 4.85 -6.74
N VAL A 178 -2.12 5.37 -6.04
CA VAL A 178 -1.88 6.82 -5.92
C VAL A 178 -1.46 7.43 -7.26
N ARG A 179 -0.69 6.72 -8.10
CA ARG A 179 -0.33 7.19 -9.45
C ARG A 179 -1.57 7.31 -10.34
N LEU A 180 -2.40 6.27 -10.37
CA LEU A 180 -3.63 6.26 -11.16
C LEU A 180 -4.62 7.35 -10.76
N GLU A 181 -4.73 7.66 -9.48
CA GLU A 181 -5.59 8.74 -8.98
C GLU A 181 -5.09 10.11 -9.46
N LYS A 182 -3.78 10.37 -9.35
CA LYS A 182 -3.17 11.61 -9.84
C LYS A 182 -3.31 11.77 -11.34
N ASP A 183 -3.08 10.72 -12.11
CA ASP A 183 -3.23 10.74 -13.55
C ASP A 183 -4.68 11.08 -13.95
N ALA A 184 -5.67 10.51 -13.23
CA ALA A 184 -7.08 10.81 -13.45
C ALA A 184 -7.47 12.26 -13.08
N GLU A 185 -6.91 12.81 -12.01
CA GLU A 185 -7.10 14.21 -11.62
C GLU A 185 -6.52 15.16 -12.67
N GLU A 186 -5.27 14.92 -13.11
CA GLU A 186 -4.58 15.72 -14.13
C GLU A 186 -5.32 15.68 -15.48
N GLU A 187 -5.82 14.51 -15.89
CA GLU A 187 -6.65 14.38 -17.09
C GLU A 187 -7.96 15.17 -16.97
N SER A 188 -8.59 15.21 -15.78
CA SER A 188 -9.84 15.93 -15.56
C SER A 188 -9.67 17.45 -15.55
N GLU A 189 -8.52 17.95 -15.13
CA GLU A 189 -8.19 19.38 -15.13
C GLU A 189 -7.75 19.89 -16.52
N ALA A 190 -7.32 18.99 -17.40
CA ALA A 190 -6.94 19.31 -18.78
C ALA A 190 -8.12 19.45 -19.76
N ILE A 191 -9.36 19.21 -19.30
CA ILE A 191 -10.61 19.26 -20.10
C ILE A 191 -11.40 20.54 -19.79
#